data_AF-A0A7S1DBS4-F1
#
_entry.id   AF-A0A7S1DBS4-F1
#
_cell.length_a   1.000
_cell.length_b   1.000
_cell.length_c   1.000
_cell.angle_alpha   90.00
_cell.angle_beta   90.00
_cell.angle_gamma   90.00
#
_symmetry.space_group_name_H-M   'P 1'
#
loop_
_entity.id
_entity.type
_entity.pdbx_description
1 polymer ?
#
loop_
_entity_poly.entity_id
_entity_poly.type
_entity_poly.pdbx_seq_one_letter_code
_entity_poly.pdbx_strand_id
1 'polypeptide(L)'
;ENVQFRMLCQQSVDNVTRKRSYHTLNRCYKELTQLAFASRVKEFATLASNSASNSTGDIATDFGDFIEGSRRVFADDINQIRSVVQAGVGGVQQQKPIGIERIQQCLDILTERIDYTVQNSIPLPVPLSETLRNSVIRRKEFLVNDYDRAVVDKILMVLVNSEGLAKQKVAAVQVEDDEPDEEANADLQKEQVAEEEVLQEQEEEEEEEEEEEEEEEEEEVVRESAKKKKYARDGENPTPWRVASLAESKSAGRVNYLSGHKGSTVPSWDKHFYSASQFSVKNYTFSKALSLQFPDYLFMSNNYYDKSWSLKTHRRLKNIIVTMDFAPSKAGLRDVAAASKPFTAAQEKNLRRAFTSADHGNTGGISVTEIKEVLRAVDVDVDGEDGDKFFKEINLNTSSNSGTITFDEMMNLLTQRLYYRIQAGRYYVALSLFEAECMRAVLHQSSGIPIVSGRDTIAALRTERTLLDASIDYAPAQSYQDQTSMTCYRFIDSSLNYQPRELNLLLRALQNNDCEKRYNYFVEVRTNRRRKQKDPATSSLSKVFITADEHHLLSYRIASGRITALLKSRGM
;
A
#
# COMPACT_ATOMS: atom_id res chain seq x y z
N GLU A 1 0.36 -39.53 -6.64
CA GLU A 1 -0.99 -39.88 -6.10
C GLU A 1 -1.45 -39.20 -4.79
N ASN A 2 -0.63 -39.10 -3.74
CA ASN A 2 -1.09 -38.70 -2.39
C ASN A 2 -1.56 -37.23 -2.32
N VAL A 3 -0.99 -36.33 -3.13
CA VAL A 3 -1.28 -34.88 -3.12
C VAL A 3 -2.67 -34.58 -3.70
N GLN A 4 -2.99 -35.13 -4.88
CA GLN A 4 -4.30 -34.95 -5.52
C GLN A 4 -5.44 -35.49 -4.66
N PHE A 5 -5.27 -36.69 -4.06
CA PHE A 5 -6.24 -37.27 -3.14
C PHE A 5 -6.47 -36.38 -1.90
N ARG A 6 -5.40 -35.85 -1.31
CA ARG A 6 -5.44 -34.93 -0.17
C ARG A 6 -6.16 -33.63 -0.51
N MET A 7 -5.85 -33.05 -1.67
CA MET A 7 -6.51 -31.85 -2.18
C MET A 7 -8.01 -32.09 -2.41
N LEU A 8 -8.38 -33.21 -3.01
CA LEU A 8 -9.78 -33.58 -3.23
C LEU A 8 -10.54 -33.72 -1.90
N CYS A 9 -9.93 -34.35 -0.90
CA CYS A 9 -10.50 -34.49 0.44
C CYS A 9 -10.74 -33.13 1.10
N GLN A 10 -9.76 -32.23 1.04
CA GLN A 10 -9.87 -30.87 1.58
C GLN A 10 -10.97 -30.07 0.88
N GLN A 11 -10.95 -30.03 -0.45
CA GLN A 11 -11.97 -29.34 -1.25
C GLN A 11 -13.37 -29.89 -0.97
N SER A 12 -13.52 -31.21 -0.87
CA SER A 12 -14.81 -31.85 -0.62
C SER A 12 -15.38 -31.49 0.75
N VAL A 13 -14.56 -31.48 1.80
CA VAL A 13 -14.97 -31.06 3.16
C VAL A 13 -15.33 -29.58 3.20
N ASP A 14 -14.51 -28.72 2.59
CA ASP A 14 -14.75 -27.28 2.57
C ASP A 14 -16.01 -26.92 1.79
N ASN A 15 -16.26 -27.59 0.65
CA ASN A 15 -17.44 -27.37 -0.19
C ASN A 15 -18.77 -27.58 0.54
N VAL A 16 -18.84 -28.52 1.49
CA VAL A 16 -20.05 -28.74 2.30
C VAL A 16 -20.41 -27.49 3.10
N THR A 17 -19.41 -26.88 3.76
CA THR A 17 -19.61 -25.67 4.58
C THR A 17 -19.73 -24.39 3.73
N ARG A 18 -18.97 -24.28 2.63
CA ARG A 18 -19.03 -23.14 1.71
C ARG A 18 -20.38 -23.03 1.01
N LYS A 19 -20.95 -24.14 0.50
CA LYS A 19 -22.28 -24.13 -0.12
C LYS A 19 -23.36 -23.63 0.85
N ARG A 20 -23.33 -24.10 2.10
CA ARG A 20 -24.26 -23.66 3.16
C ARG A 20 -24.11 -22.18 3.51
N SER A 21 -22.88 -21.73 3.67
CA SER A 21 -22.56 -20.33 3.99
C SER A 21 -23.02 -19.39 2.88
N TYR A 22 -22.78 -19.77 1.61
CA TYR A 22 -23.27 -19.05 0.45
C TYR A 22 -24.80 -18.95 0.41
N HIS A 23 -25.52 -20.05 0.62
CA HIS A 23 -26.99 -20.03 0.66
C HIS A 23 -27.53 -19.20 1.84
N THR A 24 -26.84 -19.24 2.98
CA THR A 24 -27.21 -18.44 4.16
C THR A 24 -27.03 -16.96 3.88
N LEU A 25 -25.89 -16.54 3.30
CA LEU A 25 -25.65 -15.15 2.90
C LEU A 25 -26.62 -14.68 1.82
N ASN A 26 -26.92 -15.51 0.83
CA ASN A 26 -27.88 -15.16 -0.23
C ASN A 26 -29.30 -14.96 0.33
N ARG A 27 -29.69 -15.75 1.34
CA ARG A 27 -30.96 -15.56 2.07
C ARG A 27 -30.93 -14.32 2.97
N CYS A 28 -29.84 -14.08 3.70
CA CYS A 28 -29.68 -12.94 4.61
C CYS A 28 -29.50 -11.61 3.88
N TYR A 29 -28.96 -11.60 2.66
CA TYR A 29 -28.86 -10.40 1.83
C TYR A 29 -30.24 -9.76 1.63
N LYS A 30 -31.28 -10.58 1.44
CA LYS A 30 -32.67 -10.11 1.36
C LYS A 30 -33.18 -9.51 2.66
N GLU A 31 -32.86 -10.11 3.81
CA GLU A 31 -33.21 -9.61 5.15
C GLU A 31 -32.46 -8.31 5.52
N LEU A 32 -31.17 -8.23 5.21
CA LEU A 32 -30.35 -7.03 5.40
C LEU A 32 -30.83 -5.88 4.53
N THR A 33 -31.21 -6.17 3.28
CA THR A 33 -31.80 -5.19 2.36
C THR A 33 -33.16 -4.73 2.90
N GLN A 34 -34.01 -5.65 3.36
CA GLN A 34 -35.29 -5.33 4.03
C GLN A 34 -35.10 -4.41 5.24
N LEU A 35 -34.15 -4.71 6.14
CA LEU A 35 -33.87 -3.91 7.33
C LEU A 35 -33.25 -2.55 6.99
N ALA A 36 -32.27 -2.51 6.09
CA ALA A 36 -31.61 -1.27 5.67
C ALA A 36 -32.60 -0.27 5.04
N PHE A 37 -33.66 -0.77 4.42
CA PHE A 37 -34.67 0.04 3.76
C PHE A 37 -36.01 0.12 4.51
N ALA A 38 -36.16 -0.55 5.67
CA ALA A 38 -37.40 -0.62 6.46
C ALA A 38 -37.96 0.75 6.86
N SER A 39 -37.10 1.72 7.21
CA SER A 39 -37.48 3.08 7.58
C SER A 39 -37.92 3.94 6.38
N ARG A 40 -37.52 3.55 5.18
CA ARG A 40 -37.83 4.25 3.91
C ARG A 40 -38.92 3.56 3.09
N VAL A 41 -39.50 2.46 3.57
CA VAL A 41 -40.59 1.72 2.89
C VAL A 41 -41.77 2.64 2.54
N LYS A 42 -42.11 3.61 3.41
CA LYS A 42 -43.19 4.59 3.13
C LYS A 42 -42.83 5.54 1.99
N GLU A 43 -41.57 5.99 1.92
CA GLU A 43 -41.06 6.85 0.84
C GLU A 43 -41.04 6.09 -0.51
N PHE A 44 -40.62 4.82 -0.49
CA PHE A 44 -40.64 3.95 -1.65
C PHE A 44 -42.06 3.62 -2.13
N ALA A 45 -43.02 3.43 -1.21
CA ALA A 45 -44.42 3.21 -1.55
C ALA A 45 -45.05 4.47 -2.20
N THR A 46 -44.72 5.67 -1.72
CA THR A 46 -45.17 6.94 -2.32
C THR A 46 -44.55 7.20 -3.68
N LEU A 47 -43.27 6.86 -3.87
CA LEU A 47 -42.61 6.94 -5.18
C LEU A 47 -43.23 5.96 -6.17
N ALA A 48 -43.44 4.71 -5.78
CA ALA A 48 -44.09 3.70 -6.62
C ALA A 48 -45.53 4.06 -7.00
N SER A 49 -46.30 4.67 -6.09
CA SER A 49 -47.66 5.15 -6.40
C SER A 49 -47.65 6.37 -7.33
N ASN A 50 -46.66 7.26 -7.20
CA ASN A 50 -46.52 8.42 -8.09
C ASN A 50 -46.08 7.98 -9.50
N SER A 51 -45.19 6.99 -9.61
CA SER A 51 -44.81 6.43 -10.91
C SER A 51 -45.95 5.66 -11.59
N ALA A 52 -46.88 5.06 -10.84
CA ALA A 52 -48.07 4.42 -11.42
C ALA A 52 -49.07 5.42 -12.04
N SER A 53 -49.01 6.70 -11.65
CA SER A 53 -49.85 7.78 -12.20
C SER A 53 -49.26 8.47 -13.43
N ASN A 54 -47.96 8.30 -13.70
CA ASN A 54 -47.28 8.83 -14.88
C ASN A 54 -46.96 7.69 -15.85
N SER A 55 -47.74 7.57 -16.93
CA SER A 55 -47.66 6.49 -17.92
C SER A 55 -46.41 6.50 -18.82
N THR A 56 -45.37 7.27 -18.51
CA THR A 56 -44.20 7.45 -19.38
C THR A 56 -42.83 7.52 -18.68
N GLY A 57 -42.75 7.32 -17.35
CA GLY A 57 -41.47 7.37 -16.61
C GLY A 57 -40.89 5.98 -16.33
N ASP A 58 -39.67 5.71 -16.80
CA ASP A 58 -38.93 4.49 -16.48
C ASP A 58 -38.47 4.53 -15.01
N ILE A 59 -39.09 3.71 -14.16
CA ILE A 59 -38.87 3.68 -12.70
C ILE A 59 -37.40 3.43 -12.32
N ALA A 60 -36.60 2.85 -13.21
CA ALA A 60 -35.18 2.60 -12.98
C ALA A 60 -34.36 3.90 -12.82
N THR A 61 -34.75 4.99 -13.49
CA THR A 61 -34.02 6.27 -13.38
C THR A 61 -34.35 6.99 -12.08
N ASP A 62 -35.60 6.99 -11.64
CA ASP A 62 -36.03 7.67 -10.40
C ASP A 62 -35.43 7.04 -9.13
N PHE A 63 -35.21 5.71 -9.12
CA PHE A 63 -34.49 5.04 -8.02
C PHE A 63 -32.97 5.22 -8.11
N GLY A 64 -32.43 5.35 -9.33
CA GLY A 64 -31.00 5.58 -9.58
C GLY A 64 -30.51 6.93 -9.08
N ASP A 65 -31.30 7.98 -9.30
CA ASP A 65 -30.96 9.36 -8.89
C ASP A 65 -31.01 9.55 -7.36
N PHE A 66 -31.74 8.69 -6.64
CA PHE A 66 -31.87 8.78 -5.17
C PHE A 66 -30.71 8.10 -4.41
N ILE A 67 -29.95 7.22 -5.07
CA ILE A 67 -28.79 6.51 -4.50
C ILE A 67 -27.51 7.05 -5.16
N GLU A 68 -27.35 8.37 -5.19
CA GLU A 68 -26.10 8.98 -5.63
C GLU A 68 -25.04 8.89 -4.52
N GLY A 69 -24.29 7.79 -4.54
CA GLY A 69 -23.10 7.60 -3.74
C GLY A 69 -22.80 6.14 -3.43
N SER A 70 -21.89 5.54 -4.21
CA SER A 70 -21.09 4.35 -3.87
C SER A 70 -21.58 2.94 -4.25
N ARG A 71 -22.80 2.68 -4.75
CA ARG A 71 -23.12 1.36 -5.33
C ARG A 71 -23.95 1.48 -6.60
N ARG A 72 -23.44 0.93 -7.71
CA ARG A 72 -24.27 0.63 -8.89
C ARG A 72 -25.23 -0.47 -8.47
N VAL A 73 -26.49 -0.13 -8.27
CA VAL A 73 -27.57 -1.08 -8.02
C VAL A 73 -27.82 -1.81 -9.34
N PHE A 74 -27.62 -3.12 -9.39
CA PHE A 74 -27.86 -3.89 -10.62
C PHE A 74 -29.38 -4.02 -10.85
N ALA A 75 -29.80 -4.30 -12.08
CA ALA A 75 -31.22 -4.45 -12.41
C ALA A 75 -31.93 -5.51 -11.53
N ASP A 76 -31.20 -6.55 -11.12
CA ASP A 76 -31.68 -7.59 -10.21
C ASP A 76 -31.91 -7.08 -8.78
N ASP A 77 -31.11 -6.12 -8.32
CA ASP A 77 -31.31 -5.49 -7.01
C ASP A 77 -32.58 -4.64 -6.99
N ILE A 78 -32.90 -3.94 -8.09
CA ILE A 78 -34.13 -3.13 -8.23
C ILE A 78 -35.39 -4.02 -8.17
N ASN A 79 -35.36 -5.16 -8.86
CA ASN A 79 -36.46 -6.13 -8.83
C ASN A 79 -36.64 -6.76 -7.43
N GLN A 80 -35.54 -7.00 -6.71
CA GLN A 80 -35.61 -7.51 -5.34
C GLN A 80 -36.08 -6.45 -4.35
N ILE A 81 -35.64 -5.19 -4.47
CA ILE A 81 -36.15 -4.05 -3.69
C ILE A 81 -37.66 -3.88 -3.91
N ARG A 82 -38.15 -4.01 -5.16
CA ARG A 82 -39.60 -4.02 -5.46
C ARG A 82 -40.36 -5.15 -4.76
N SER A 83 -39.83 -6.38 -4.80
CA SER A 83 -40.47 -7.54 -4.15
C SER A 83 -40.61 -7.38 -2.63
N VAL A 84 -39.68 -6.66 -2.03
CA VAL A 84 -39.65 -6.30 -0.61
C VAL A 84 -40.67 -5.21 -0.28
N VAL A 85 -40.74 -4.15 -1.09
CA VAL A 85 -41.65 -3.01 -0.89
C VAL A 85 -43.12 -3.39 -1.12
N GLN A 86 -43.40 -4.33 -2.03
CA GLN A 86 -44.76 -4.79 -2.34
C GLN A 86 -45.30 -5.86 -1.38
N ALA A 87 -44.45 -6.52 -0.60
CA ALA A 87 -44.87 -7.53 0.39
C ALA A 87 -45.60 -6.95 1.61
N GLY A 88 -45.84 -5.63 1.67
CA GLY A 88 -46.62 -4.96 2.71
C GLY A 88 -48.13 -5.26 2.70
N VAL A 89 -48.62 -6.08 1.78
CA VAL A 89 -50.05 -6.44 1.66
C VAL A 89 -50.22 -7.96 1.64
N GLY A 90 -50.00 -8.61 2.78
CA GLY A 90 -50.33 -10.03 2.97
C GLY A 90 -49.31 -10.73 3.84
N GLY A 91 -49.78 -11.30 4.96
CA GLY A 91 -48.95 -11.80 6.06
C GLY A 91 -47.81 -12.73 5.63
N VAL A 92 -46.58 -12.31 5.94
CA VAL A 92 -45.38 -13.15 5.86
C VAL A 92 -44.92 -13.45 7.28
N GLN A 93 -44.73 -14.74 7.56
CA GLN A 93 -44.26 -15.26 8.85
C GLN A 93 -43.01 -14.52 9.32
N GLN A 94 -43.00 -14.04 10.57
CA GLN A 94 -41.82 -13.50 11.23
C GLN A 94 -40.69 -14.54 11.24
N GLN A 95 -39.74 -14.43 10.31
CA GLN A 95 -38.50 -15.19 10.38
C GLN A 95 -37.56 -14.48 11.35
N LYS A 96 -37.04 -15.25 12.32
CA LYS A 96 -36.16 -14.77 13.40
C LYS A 96 -34.86 -14.22 12.79
N PRO A 97 -34.42 -13.00 13.13
CA PRO A 97 -33.24 -12.39 12.51
C PRO A 97 -31.99 -13.23 12.76
N ILE A 98 -31.22 -13.47 11.70
CA ILE A 98 -29.91 -14.12 11.79
C ILE A 98 -28.92 -13.06 12.29
N GLY A 99 -28.47 -13.20 13.54
CA GLY A 99 -27.57 -12.23 14.18
C GLY A 99 -26.28 -11.96 13.38
N ILE A 100 -25.73 -10.75 13.53
CA ILE A 100 -24.52 -10.25 12.83
C ILE A 100 -23.34 -11.23 12.94
N GLU A 101 -23.20 -11.89 14.08
CA GLU A 101 -22.16 -12.89 14.36
C GLU A 101 -22.18 -14.05 13.36
N ARG A 102 -23.38 -14.53 12.98
CA ARG A 102 -23.53 -15.64 12.04
C ARG A 102 -23.22 -15.23 10.59
N ILE A 103 -23.45 -13.97 10.25
CA ILE A 103 -23.09 -13.41 8.93
C ILE A 103 -21.57 -13.26 8.83
N GLN A 104 -20.92 -12.77 9.90
CA GLN A 104 -19.46 -12.69 9.97
C GLN A 104 -18.81 -14.07 9.82
N GLN A 105 -19.33 -15.09 10.51
CA GLN A 105 -18.86 -16.47 10.36
C GLN A 105 -19.04 -17.02 8.93
N CYS A 106 -20.12 -16.67 8.22
CA CYS A 106 -20.28 -17.06 6.82
C CYS A 106 -19.23 -16.41 5.91
N LEU A 107 -18.88 -15.15 6.17
CA LEU A 107 -17.83 -14.44 5.44
C LEU A 107 -16.45 -15.01 5.72
N ASP A 108 -16.15 -15.34 6.98
CA ASP A 108 -14.88 -15.96 7.36
C ASP A 108 -14.69 -17.37 6.73
N ILE A 109 -15.79 -18.07 6.37
CA ILE A 109 -15.73 -19.36 5.63
C ILE A 109 -15.45 -19.15 4.13
N LEU A 110 -15.89 -18.03 3.56
CA LEU A 110 -15.77 -17.72 2.13
C LEU A 110 -14.57 -16.84 1.79
N THR A 111 -13.92 -16.27 2.79
CA THR A 111 -12.77 -15.39 2.61
C THR A 111 -11.53 -16.04 3.20
N GLU A 112 -10.45 -16.01 2.44
CA GLU A 112 -9.12 -16.39 2.92
C GLU A 112 -8.40 -15.11 3.32
N ARG A 113 -7.98 -15.03 4.60
CA ARG A 113 -7.19 -13.90 5.07
C ARG A 113 -5.77 -14.10 4.59
N ILE A 114 -5.32 -13.21 3.70
CA ILE A 114 -3.92 -13.13 3.31
C ILE A 114 -3.16 -12.45 4.46
N ASP A 115 -2.46 -13.24 5.26
CA ASP A 115 -1.57 -12.76 6.31
C ASP A 115 -0.12 -12.84 5.82
N TYR A 116 0.64 -11.75 6.01
CA TYR A 116 2.05 -11.65 5.60
C TYR A 116 3.01 -11.82 6.79
N THR A 117 2.50 -12.19 7.98
CA THR A 117 3.37 -12.49 9.12
C THR A 117 4.09 -13.83 8.92
N VAL A 118 5.39 -13.77 8.67
CA VAL A 118 6.26 -14.95 8.66
C VAL A 118 6.58 -15.32 10.11
N GLN A 119 6.11 -16.48 10.56
CA GLN A 119 6.43 -16.98 11.91
C GLN A 119 7.92 -17.35 11.98
N ASN A 120 8.59 -16.97 13.08
CA ASN A 120 10.03 -17.16 13.27
C ASN A 120 10.40 -18.60 13.73
N SER A 121 9.54 -19.57 13.44
CA SER A 121 9.67 -20.98 13.83
C SER A 121 9.15 -21.86 12.70
N ILE A 122 9.88 -22.94 12.40
CA ILE A 122 9.45 -23.95 11.42
C ILE A 122 8.23 -24.68 12.01
N PRO A 123 7.04 -24.60 11.39
CA PRO A 123 5.87 -25.32 11.89
C PRO A 123 6.12 -26.83 11.87
N LEU A 124 5.76 -27.52 12.95
CA LEU A 124 5.80 -28.99 12.96
C LEU A 124 4.76 -29.53 11.98
N PRO A 125 5.09 -30.57 11.19
CA PRO A 125 4.15 -31.14 10.22
C PRO A 125 2.96 -31.76 10.96
N VAL A 126 1.77 -31.19 10.76
CA VAL A 126 0.50 -31.69 11.29
C VAL A 126 -0.21 -32.50 10.18
N PRO A 127 -0.73 -33.71 10.48
CA PRO A 127 -1.50 -34.48 9.50
C PRO A 127 -2.69 -33.69 8.95
N LEU A 128 -3.05 -33.92 7.69
CA LEU A 128 -4.16 -33.22 7.04
C LEU A 128 -5.49 -33.59 7.70
N SER A 129 -5.64 -34.85 8.14
CA SER A 129 -6.82 -35.30 8.89
C SER A 129 -7.07 -34.49 10.16
N GLU A 130 -6.01 -34.12 10.89
CA GLU A 130 -6.09 -33.31 12.10
C GLU A 130 -6.44 -31.85 11.77
N THR A 131 -5.82 -31.31 10.72
CA THR A 131 -6.11 -29.95 10.23
C THR A 131 -7.57 -29.80 9.78
N LEU A 132 -8.08 -30.78 9.02
CA LEU A 132 -9.47 -30.81 8.57
C LEU A 132 -10.44 -31.06 9.72
N ARG A 133 -10.11 -31.94 10.67
CA ARG A 133 -10.92 -32.14 11.89
C ARG A 133 -11.05 -30.84 12.68
N ASN A 134 -9.96 -30.09 12.85
CA ASN A 134 -9.97 -28.79 13.51
C ASN A 134 -10.78 -27.74 12.73
N SER A 135 -10.76 -27.77 11.40
CA SER A 135 -11.62 -26.94 10.54
C SER A 135 -13.11 -27.28 10.72
N VAL A 136 -13.44 -28.56 10.71
CA VAL A 136 -14.80 -29.10 10.89
C VAL A 136 -15.37 -28.75 12.27
N ILE A 137 -14.55 -28.87 13.33
CA ILE A 137 -14.95 -28.48 14.69
C ILE A 137 -15.27 -26.99 14.76
N ARG A 138 -14.40 -26.14 14.17
CA ARG A 138 -14.62 -24.68 14.11
C ARG A 138 -15.87 -24.29 13.33
N ARG A 139 -16.29 -25.09 12.35
CA ARG A 139 -17.42 -24.82 11.45
C ARG A 139 -18.65 -25.71 11.74
N LYS A 140 -18.71 -26.36 12.90
CA LYS A 140 -19.76 -27.33 13.26
C LYS A 140 -21.18 -26.77 13.13
N GLU A 141 -21.35 -25.47 13.35
CA GLU A 141 -22.65 -24.79 13.22
C GLU A 141 -23.24 -24.80 11.80
N PHE A 142 -22.39 -25.01 10.78
CA PHE A 142 -22.80 -25.10 9.38
C PHE A 142 -23.10 -26.53 8.91
N LEU A 143 -22.75 -27.54 9.72
CA LEU A 143 -23.03 -28.97 9.48
C LEU A 143 -24.33 -29.38 10.18
N VAL A 144 -25.46 -28.95 9.61
CA VAL A 144 -26.78 -29.12 10.23
C VAL A 144 -27.43 -30.45 9.89
N ASN A 145 -27.29 -30.93 8.64
CA ASN A 145 -27.96 -32.16 8.18
C ASN A 145 -27.09 -33.38 8.52
N ASP A 146 -27.75 -34.47 8.88
CA ASP A 146 -27.07 -35.74 9.18
C ASP A 146 -26.35 -36.33 7.95
N TYR A 147 -26.84 -36.01 6.74
CA TYR A 147 -26.16 -36.34 5.48
C TYR A 147 -24.80 -35.64 5.36
N ASP A 148 -24.74 -34.33 5.63
CA ASP A 148 -23.49 -33.56 5.52
C ASP A 148 -22.46 -34.03 6.55
N ARG A 149 -22.92 -34.38 7.75
CA ARG A 149 -22.07 -34.97 8.81
C ARG A 149 -21.54 -36.33 8.38
N ALA A 150 -22.39 -37.21 7.85
CA ALA A 150 -21.98 -38.53 7.38
C ALA A 150 -20.97 -38.45 6.21
N VAL A 151 -21.12 -37.47 5.31
CA VAL A 151 -20.17 -37.23 4.22
C VAL A 151 -18.80 -36.77 4.76
N VAL A 152 -18.78 -35.80 5.66
CA VAL A 152 -17.54 -35.31 6.28
C VAL A 152 -16.85 -36.41 7.11
N ASP A 153 -17.61 -37.17 7.90
CA ASP A 153 -17.09 -38.27 8.71
C ASP A 153 -16.53 -39.39 7.83
N LYS A 154 -17.18 -39.72 6.71
CA LYS A 154 -16.67 -40.69 5.74
C LYS A 154 -15.36 -40.22 5.11
N ILE A 155 -15.26 -38.95 4.70
CA ILE A 155 -14.03 -38.40 4.11
C ILE A 155 -12.89 -38.40 5.15
N LEU A 156 -13.16 -37.97 6.38
CA LEU A 156 -12.17 -38.01 7.46
C LEU A 156 -11.73 -39.44 7.79
N MET A 157 -12.65 -40.42 7.78
CA MET A 157 -12.30 -41.83 8.01
C MET A 157 -11.39 -42.38 6.91
N VAL A 158 -11.68 -42.10 5.64
CA VAL A 158 -10.82 -42.53 4.51
C VAL A 158 -9.44 -41.85 4.61
N LEU A 159 -9.40 -40.56 4.95
CA LEU A 159 -8.15 -39.81 5.08
C LEU A 159 -7.28 -40.28 6.26
N VAL A 160 -7.89 -40.61 7.41
CA VAL A 160 -7.18 -41.19 8.56
C VAL A 160 -6.61 -42.57 8.22
N ASN A 161 -7.37 -43.39 7.49
CA ASN A 161 -6.90 -44.72 7.06
C ASN A 161 -5.73 -44.60 6.07
N SER A 162 -5.79 -43.67 5.11
CA SER A 162 -4.69 -43.43 4.18
C SER A 162 -3.43 -42.90 4.87
N GLU A 163 -3.58 -41.99 5.84
CA GLU A 163 -2.45 -41.47 6.63
C GLU A 163 -1.86 -42.54 7.58
N GLY A 164 -2.70 -43.45 8.09
CA GLY A 164 -2.27 -44.60 8.90
C GLY A 164 -1.47 -45.62 8.10
N LEU A 165 -1.91 -45.94 6.88
CA LEU A 165 -1.19 -46.82 5.95
C LEU A 165 0.18 -46.24 5.55
N ALA A 166 0.27 -44.92 5.35
CA ALA A 166 1.54 -44.25 5.08
C ALA A 166 2.52 -44.34 6.26
N LYS A 167 2.04 -44.25 7.51
CA LYS A 167 2.88 -44.47 8.70
C LYS A 167 3.35 -45.92 8.84
N GLN A 168 2.55 -46.89 8.40
CA GLN A 168 2.87 -48.31 8.51
C GLN A 168 3.89 -48.76 7.45
N LYS A 169 3.83 -48.21 6.23
CA LYS A 169 4.87 -48.40 5.19
C LYS A 169 6.24 -47.87 5.63
N VAL A 170 6.31 -46.78 6.39
CA VAL A 170 7.57 -46.21 6.93
C VAL A 170 8.16 -47.05 8.07
N ALA A 171 7.35 -47.83 8.79
CA ALA A 171 7.82 -48.68 9.90
C ALA A 171 8.29 -50.08 9.46
N ALA A 172 7.94 -50.53 8.25
CA ALA A 172 8.26 -51.87 7.75
C ALA A 172 9.63 -51.97 7.02
N VAL A 173 10.39 -50.88 6.90
CA VAL A 173 11.69 -50.85 6.18
C VAL A 173 12.88 -51.26 7.06
N GLN A 174 12.66 -52.01 8.14
CA GLN A 174 13.77 -52.60 8.91
C GLN A 174 13.53 -54.08 9.22
N VAL A 175 14.39 -54.91 8.60
CA VAL A 175 14.88 -56.25 8.98
C VAL A 175 14.48 -57.44 8.07
N GLU A 176 15.52 -57.87 7.32
CA GLU A 176 15.98 -59.23 6.92
C GLU A 176 15.54 -59.91 5.61
N ASP A 177 16.59 -60.23 4.83
CA ASP A 177 16.72 -61.20 3.73
C ASP A 177 16.57 -62.66 4.24
N ASP A 178 15.91 -63.52 3.44
CA ASP A 178 16.48 -64.78 2.92
C ASP A 178 15.44 -65.55 2.06
N GLU A 179 15.73 -65.62 0.76
CA GLU A 179 15.62 -66.68 -0.29
C GLU A 179 14.62 -67.88 -0.24
N PRO A 180 14.36 -68.60 -1.36
CA PRO A 180 13.16 -68.47 -2.18
C PRO A 180 12.29 -69.74 -2.23
N ASP A 181 11.02 -69.60 -2.67
CA ASP A 181 10.26 -70.72 -3.24
C ASP A 181 9.55 -70.28 -4.53
N GLU A 182 9.92 -70.96 -5.61
CA GLU A 182 9.42 -70.79 -6.97
C GLU A 182 7.97 -71.30 -7.09
N GLU A 183 7.02 -70.41 -7.39
CA GLU A 183 5.88 -70.64 -8.32
C GLU A 183 4.85 -69.48 -8.36
N ALA A 184 5.09 -68.34 -7.71
CA ALA A 184 4.20 -67.17 -7.75
C ALA A 184 4.79 -65.93 -8.47
N ASN A 185 5.87 -66.11 -9.25
CA ASN A 185 6.76 -65.02 -9.66
C ASN A 185 6.38 -64.28 -10.95
N ALA A 186 5.25 -64.61 -11.59
CA ALA A 186 4.85 -63.97 -12.86
C ALA A 186 3.90 -62.78 -12.69
N ASP A 187 3.10 -62.74 -11.62
CA ASP A 187 2.15 -61.64 -11.37
C ASP A 187 2.75 -60.56 -10.45
N LEU A 188 3.58 -60.93 -9.47
CA LEU A 188 4.27 -59.98 -8.59
C LEU A 188 5.36 -59.16 -9.32
N GLN A 189 6.05 -59.75 -10.31
CA GLN A 189 6.99 -59.00 -11.15
C GLN A 189 6.26 -58.02 -12.08
N LYS A 190 5.04 -58.33 -12.53
CA LYS A 190 4.23 -57.36 -13.29
C LYS A 190 3.70 -56.24 -12.40
N GLU A 191 3.32 -56.54 -11.17
CA GLU A 191 2.82 -55.54 -10.21
C GLU A 191 3.95 -54.64 -9.70
N GLN A 192 5.14 -55.18 -9.43
CA GLN A 192 6.33 -54.40 -9.08
C GLN A 192 6.84 -53.55 -10.24
N VAL A 193 6.87 -54.11 -11.47
CA VAL A 193 7.24 -53.32 -12.66
C VAL A 193 6.21 -52.23 -12.91
N ALA A 194 4.91 -52.49 -12.69
CA ALA A 194 3.87 -51.46 -12.82
C ALA A 194 3.93 -50.39 -11.71
N GLU A 195 4.24 -50.76 -10.46
CA GLU A 195 4.45 -49.79 -9.38
C GLU A 195 5.70 -48.93 -9.65
N GLU A 196 6.77 -49.52 -10.19
CA GLU A 196 8.00 -48.81 -10.57
C GLU A 196 7.77 -47.90 -11.79
N GLU A 197 7.01 -48.35 -12.80
CA GLU A 197 6.60 -47.54 -13.96
C GLU A 197 5.74 -46.33 -13.52
N VAL A 198 4.80 -46.53 -12.58
CA VAL A 198 3.97 -45.43 -12.03
C VAL A 198 4.78 -44.47 -11.18
N LEU A 199 5.82 -44.94 -10.49
CA LEU A 199 6.70 -44.09 -9.68
C LEU A 199 7.64 -43.27 -10.58
N GLN A 200 8.12 -43.88 -11.66
CA GLN A 200 8.91 -43.21 -12.68
C GLN A 200 8.09 -42.17 -13.46
N GLU A 201 6.83 -42.48 -13.82
CA GLU A 201 5.91 -41.49 -14.41
C GLU A 201 5.60 -40.33 -13.44
N GLN A 202 5.57 -40.58 -12.12
CA GLN A 202 5.35 -39.54 -11.11
C GLN A 202 6.58 -38.66 -10.89
N GLU A 203 7.79 -39.24 -10.92
CA GLU A 203 9.04 -38.48 -10.89
C GLU A 203 9.22 -37.68 -12.19
N GLU A 204 8.84 -38.23 -13.35
CA GLU A 204 8.82 -37.49 -14.63
C GLU A 204 7.78 -36.36 -14.62
N GLU A 205 6.58 -36.56 -14.04
CA GLU A 205 5.58 -35.48 -13.87
C GLU A 205 6.07 -34.40 -12.89
N GLU A 206 6.75 -34.76 -11.79
CA GLU A 206 7.34 -33.77 -10.86
C GLU A 206 8.51 -33.00 -11.51
N GLU A 207 9.37 -33.68 -12.28
CA GLU A 207 10.42 -33.01 -13.07
C GLU A 207 9.81 -32.13 -14.17
N GLU A 208 8.73 -32.55 -14.86
CA GLU A 208 8.01 -31.70 -15.82
C GLU A 208 7.31 -30.51 -15.13
N GLU A 209 6.74 -30.67 -13.93
CA GLU A 209 6.16 -29.55 -13.17
C GLU A 209 7.25 -28.58 -12.67
N GLU A 210 8.41 -29.07 -12.20
CA GLU A 210 9.56 -28.22 -11.86
C GLU A 210 10.15 -27.54 -13.10
N GLU A 211 10.27 -28.24 -14.23
CA GLU A 211 10.69 -27.65 -15.51
C GLU A 211 9.66 -26.63 -16.02
N GLU A 212 8.35 -26.87 -15.89
CA GLU A 212 7.29 -25.90 -16.23
C GLU A 212 7.31 -24.70 -15.28
N GLU A 213 7.54 -24.87 -13.97
CA GLU A 213 7.70 -23.76 -13.03
C GLU A 213 8.98 -22.96 -13.33
N GLU A 214 10.11 -23.63 -13.62
CA GLU A 214 11.34 -22.98 -14.06
C GLU A 214 11.15 -22.29 -15.42
N GLU A 215 10.46 -22.90 -16.39
CA GLU A 215 10.10 -22.30 -17.67
C GLU A 215 9.12 -21.15 -17.50
N GLU A 216 8.16 -21.20 -16.58
CA GLU A 216 7.26 -20.09 -16.25
C GLU A 216 8.00 -18.95 -15.56
N GLU A 217 8.93 -19.24 -14.65
CA GLU A 217 9.83 -18.25 -14.03
C GLU A 217 10.77 -17.64 -15.08
N GLU A 218 11.37 -18.46 -15.95
CA GLU A 218 12.20 -18.02 -17.06
C GLU A 218 11.39 -17.22 -18.09
N GLU A 219 10.18 -17.66 -18.44
CA GLU A 219 9.24 -16.93 -19.30
C GLU A 219 8.82 -15.61 -18.64
N GLU A 220 8.60 -15.56 -17.33
CA GLU A 220 8.31 -14.33 -16.61
C GLU A 220 9.52 -13.37 -16.66
N VAL A 221 10.73 -13.89 -16.47
CA VAL A 221 12.02 -13.18 -16.63
C VAL A 221 12.24 -12.71 -18.08
N VAL A 222 11.81 -13.49 -19.08
CA VAL A 222 11.87 -13.15 -20.52
C VAL A 222 10.79 -12.12 -20.89
N ARG A 223 9.60 -12.20 -20.30
CA ARG A 223 8.52 -11.18 -20.38
C ARG A 223 8.89 -9.90 -19.64
N GLU A 224 9.84 -9.96 -18.70
CA GLU A 224 10.53 -8.79 -18.14
C GLU A 224 11.62 -8.21 -19.08
N SER A 225 11.62 -8.56 -20.38
CA SER A 225 12.62 -8.04 -21.32
C SER A 225 12.67 -6.51 -21.31
N ALA A 226 13.73 -6.00 -20.67
CA ALA A 226 13.93 -4.58 -20.50
C ALA A 226 14.13 -3.92 -21.87
N LYS A 227 13.68 -2.67 -22.02
CA LYS A 227 13.88 -1.92 -23.27
C LYS A 227 15.36 -1.94 -23.66
N LYS A 228 15.66 -2.51 -24.84
CA LYS A 228 17.03 -2.64 -25.35
C LYS A 228 17.56 -1.23 -25.68
N LYS A 229 18.63 -0.80 -25.00
CA LYS A 229 19.38 0.43 -25.28
C LYS A 229 20.88 0.13 -25.28
N LYS A 230 21.68 0.99 -25.91
CA LYS A 230 23.15 0.88 -25.89
C LYS A 230 23.71 1.36 -24.55
N TYR A 231 23.69 0.48 -23.56
CA TYR A 231 24.17 0.78 -22.22
C TYR A 231 25.71 0.78 -22.17
N ALA A 232 26.28 1.84 -21.58
CA ALA A 232 27.70 1.91 -21.33
C ALA A 232 28.00 1.55 -19.85
N ARG A 233 29.24 1.16 -19.52
CA ARG A 233 29.70 0.87 -18.14
C ARG A 233 30.94 1.65 -17.67
N ASP A 234 31.51 2.51 -18.53
CA ASP A 234 32.62 3.39 -18.18
C ASP A 234 32.31 4.32 -16.99
N GLY A 235 33.26 4.48 -16.08
CA GLY A 235 33.13 5.40 -14.94
C GLY A 235 32.18 4.97 -13.83
N GLU A 236 31.72 3.71 -13.79
CA GLU A 236 30.84 3.18 -12.71
C GLU A 236 31.56 2.94 -11.37
N ASN A 237 32.90 3.05 -11.34
CA ASN A 237 33.67 2.85 -10.12
C ASN A 237 33.34 3.93 -9.07
N PRO A 238 33.11 3.56 -7.80
CA PRO A 238 32.82 4.51 -6.75
C PRO A 238 33.96 5.51 -6.55
N THR A 239 33.63 6.79 -6.46
CA THR A 239 34.55 7.86 -6.06
C THR A 239 34.46 8.05 -4.55
N PRO A 240 35.53 7.78 -3.79
CA PRO A 240 35.50 7.92 -2.34
C PRO A 240 35.40 9.39 -1.92
N TRP A 241 34.72 9.63 -0.81
CA TRP A 241 34.62 10.94 -0.18
C TRP A 241 34.74 10.83 1.34
N ARG A 242 35.17 11.90 2.01
CA ARG A 242 35.46 11.88 3.45
C ARG A 242 34.18 12.17 4.24
N VAL A 243 33.88 11.39 5.27
CA VAL A 243 32.69 11.60 6.14
C VAL A 243 32.67 13.00 6.77
N ALA A 244 33.85 13.56 7.07
CA ALA A 244 34.00 14.93 7.55
C ALA A 244 33.38 15.99 6.61
N SER A 245 33.19 15.68 5.32
CA SER A 245 32.49 16.54 4.37
C SER A 245 31.03 16.81 4.75
N LEU A 246 30.37 15.91 5.49
CA LEU A 246 28.99 16.09 5.94
C LEU A 246 28.84 17.24 6.93
N ALA A 247 29.89 17.55 7.69
CA ALA A 247 29.89 18.63 8.69
C ALA A 247 30.12 20.02 8.08
N GLU A 248 30.50 20.08 6.81
CA GLU A 248 30.80 21.35 6.14
C GLU A 248 29.53 21.96 5.54
N SER A 249 29.40 23.28 5.62
CA SER A 249 28.27 23.99 5.04
C SER A 249 28.31 23.91 3.51
N LYS A 250 27.13 23.84 2.89
CA LYS A 250 26.96 23.95 1.43
C LYS A 250 27.72 25.18 0.92
N SER A 251 28.50 25.05 -0.16
CA SER A 251 29.48 26.06 -0.63
C SER A 251 28.88 27.38 -1.12
N ALA A 252 27.56 27.57 -1.02
CA ALA A 252 26.85 28.82 -1.31
C ALA A 252 27.02 29.82 -0.16
N GLY A 253 28.25 30.32 0.00
CA GLY A 253 28.62 31.32 0.98
C GLY A 253 29.98 30.99 1.58
N ARG A 254 31.06 31.55 1.00
CA ARG A 254 32.40 31.46 1.58
C ARG A 254 32.35 31.96 3.03
N VAL A 255 32.44 31.04 3.97
CA VAL A 255 33.03 31.31 5.27
C VAL A 255 34.18 30.33 5.39
N ASN A 256 35.40 30.84 5.16
CA ASN A 256 36.61 30.14 5.55
C ASN A 256 36.59 30.04 7.08
N TYR A 257 35.92 29.03 7.62
CA TYR A 257 36.24 28.59 8.96
C TYR A 257 37.65 28.02 8.87
N LEU A 258 38.59 28.73 9.48
CA LEU A 258 39.91 28.20 9.81
C LEU A 258 39.71 27.05 10.81
N SER A 259 39.26 25.90 10.31
CA SER A 259 39.43 24.64 11.01
C SER A 259 40.94 24.48 11.19
N GLY A 260 41.38 24.49 12.45
CA GLY A 260 42.78 24.56 12.88
C GLY A 260 43.62 23.31 12.54
N HIS A 261 43.45 22.73 11.36
CA HIS A 261 44.30 21.68 10.83
C HIS A 261 44.99 22.21 9.56
N LYS A 262 46.24 22.65 9.74
CA LYS A 262 47.17 22.86 8.63
C LYS A 262 47.24 21.57 7.80
N GLY A 263 46.72 21.57 6.57
CA GLY A 263 47.11 20.58 5.56
C GLY A 263 46.03 19.93 4.68
N SER A 264 44.72 20.05 4.97
CA SER A 264 43.70 19.51 4.06
C SER A 264 42.36 20.21 4.25
N THR A 265 41.96 21.07 3.30
CA THR A 265 40.60 21.61 3.25
C THR A 265 39.66 20.50 2.80
N VAL A 266 38.89 19.94 3.73
CA VAL A 266 37.87 18.93 3.41
C VAL A 266 36.80 19.59 2.52
N PRO A 267 36.52 19.06 1.31
CA PRO A 267 35.46 19.62 0.48
C PRO A 267 34.10 19.42 1.15
N SER A 268 33.19 20.38 0.96
CA SER A 268 31.81 20.22 1.42
C SER A 268 31.08 19.08 0.70
N TRP A 269 30.08 18.50 1.38
CA TRP A 269 29.24 17.41 0.88
C TRP A 269 28.56 17.72 -0.47
N ASP A 270 28.31 19.00 -0.77
CA ASP A 270 27.69 19.46 -2.02
C ASP A 270 28.54 19.24 -3.29
N LYS A 271 29.80 18.82 -3.14
CA LYS A 271 30.62 18.32 -4.26
C LYS A 271 30.33 16.86 -4.62
N HIS A 272 29.86 16.07 -3.66
CA HIS A 272 29.63 14.63 -3.81
C HIS A 272 28.16 14.31 -4.10
N PHE A 273 27.25 15.20 -3.69
CA PHE A 273 25.81 15.06 -3.89
C PHE A 273 25.27 16.23 -4.70
N TYR A 274 24.39 15.94 -5.65
CA TYR A 274 23.69 16.96 -6.44
C TYR A 274 22.19 16.91 -6.16
N SER A 275 21.50 18.05 -6.32
CA SER A 275 20.05 18.10 -6.08
C SER A 275 19.32 17.08 -6.96
N ALA A 276 18.34 16.37 -6.40
CA ALA A 276 17.48 15.47 -7.15
C ALA A 276 16.80 16.17 -8.35
N SER A 277 16.61 17.49 -8.27
CA SER A 277 16.08 18.31 -9.37
C SER A 277 16.97 18.37 -10.62
N GLN A 278 18.25 18.03 -10.48
CA GLN A 278 19.21 17.94 -11.59
C GLN A 278 19.29 16.51 -12.16
N PHE A 279 18.68 15.52 -11.51
CA PHE A 279 18.68 14.15 -12.00
C PHE A 279 17.87 14.04 -13.29
N SER A 280 18.51 13.46 -14.29
CA SER A 280 17.93 13.15 -15.60
C SER A 280 18.65 11.95 -16.18
N VAL A 281 17.98 11.21 -17.06
CA VAL A 281 18.59 10.12 -17.82
C VAL A 281 18.77 10.54 -19.27
N LYS A 282 19.69 9.88 -19.98
CA LYS A 282 19.82 10.12 -21.42
C LYS A 282 18.55 9.65 -22.14
N ASN A 283 17.93 10.59 -22.87
CA ASN A 283 16.83 10.35 -23.79
C ASN A 283 17.35 10.21 -25.24
N TYR A 284 16.44 10.15 -26.21
CA TYR A 284 16.81 9.99 -27.62
C TYR A 284 17.77 11.10 -28.08
N THR A 285 18.63 10.80 -29.05
CA THR A 285 19.55 11.78 -29.63
C THR A 285 18.79 13.04 -30.04
N PHE A 286 19.26 14.21 -29.57
CA PHE A 286 18.70 15.57 -29.79
C PHE A 286 17.55 16.04 -28.89
N SER A 287 17.03 15.23 -27.96
CA SER A 287 16.05 15.72 -26.97
C SER A 287 16.74 16.41 -25.77
N LYS A 288 16.13 17.48 -25.25
CA LYS A 288 16.60 18.19 -24.05
C LYS A 288 16.53 17.23 -22.84
N ALA A 289 17.55 17.22 -21.99
CA ALA A 289 17.54 16.43 -20.76
C ALA A 289 16.28 16.75 -19.94
N LEU A 290 15.47 15.72 -19.65
CA LEU A 290 14.23 15.88 -18.91
C LEU A 290 14.52 15.72 -17.43
N SER A 291 14.49 16.84 -16.70
CA SER A 291 14.59 16.86 -15.24
C SER A 291 13.32 17.43 -14.61
N LEU A 292 13.02 16.98 -13.40
CA LEU A 292 11.82 17.36 -12.65
C LEU A 292 12.24 18.15 -11.40
N GLN A 293 11.48 19.16 -10.99
CA GLN A 293 11.72 19.86 -9.72
C GLN A 293 11.25 18.98 -8.56
N PHE A 294 12.15 18.75 -7.60
CA PHE A 294 11.92 18.06 -6.34
C PHE A 294 12.20 19.02 -5.17
N PRO A 295 11.77 18.69 -3.94
CA PRO A 295 12.12 19.47 -2.75
C PRO A 295 13.63 19.69 -2.60
N ASP A 296 14.03 20.89 -2.18
CA ASP A 296 15.44 21.33 -2.12
C ASP A 296 16.32 20.52 -1.15
N TYR A 297 15.70 19.76 -0.25
CA TYR A 297 16.39 18.87 0.68
C TYR A 297 16.66 17.47 0.10
N LEU A 298 16.25 17.16 -1.14
CA LEU A 298 16.51 15.88 -1.81
C LEU A 298 17.73 15.95 -2.73
N PHE A 299 18.62 14.97 -2.56
CA PHE A 299 19.87 14.85 -3.28
C PHE A 299 20.10 13.44 -3.82
N MET A 300 20.98 13.34 -4.80
CA MET A 300 21.46 12.11 -5.41
C MET A 300 22.97 12.06 -5.25
N SER A 301 23.51 10.89 -4.88
CA SER A 301 24.95 10.71 -4.90
C SER A 301 25.49 10.64 -6.33
N ASN A 302 26.66 11.27 -6.57
CA ASN A 302 27.42 11.09 -7.81
C ASN A 302 27.77 9.60 -8.06
N ASN A 303 27.92 8.81 -7.00
CA ASN A 303 28.20 7.38 -7.09
C ASN A 303 26.95 6.52 -7.34
N TYR A 304 25.76 7.03 -7.03
CA TYR A 304 24.52 6.41 -7.46
C TYR A 304 24.32 6.60 -8.97
N TYR A 305 24.45 7.85 -9.44
CA TYR A 305 24.38 8.19 -10.85
C TYR A 305 25.09 9.52 -11.11
N ASP A 306 26.12 9.55 -11.96
CA ASP A 306 26.76 10.80 -12.35
C ASP A 306 25.90 11.56 -13.37
N LYS A 307 25.53 12.79 -13.03
CA LYS A 307 24.77 13.71 -13.90
C LYS A 307 25.44 13.97 -15.26
N SER A 308 26.75 13.77 -15.37
CA SER A 308 27.48 13.89 -16.64
C SER A 308 27.07 12.81 -17.66
N TRP A 309 26.53 11.67 -17.20
CA TRP A 309 26.09 10.58 -18.07
C TRP A 309 24.81 10.91 -18.83
N SER A 310 23.94 11.76 -18.28
CA SER A 310 22.64 12.13 -18.86
C SER A 310 22.74 12.70 -20.29
N LEU A 311 23.89 13.27 -20.66
CA LEU A 311 24.15 13.82 -21.99
C LEU A 311 24.96 12.89 -22.89
N LYS A 312 25.70 11.92 -22.32
CA LYS A 312 26.74 11.16 -23.03
C LYS A 312 26.27 9.76 -23.42
N THR A 313 25.77 8.98 -22.48
CA THR A 313 25.53 7.53 -22.66
C THR A 313 24.21 7.10 -22.02
N HIS A 314 23.59 6.05 -22.57
CA HIS A 314 22.52 5.39 -21.81
C HIS A 314 23.17 4.54 -20.71
N ARG A 315 22.61 4.61 -19.51
CA ARG A 315 23.08 3.86 -18.34
C ARG A 315 21.91 3.09 -17.76
N ARG A 316 22.20 1.89 -17.25
CA ARG A 316 21.20 1.12 -16.52
C ARG A 316 21.10 1.69 -15.11
N LEU A 317 19.91 2.06 -14.68
CA LEU A 317 19.68 2.57 -13.34
C LEU A 317 19.57 1.40 -12.34
N LYS A 318 20.28 1.54 -11.22
CA LYS A 318 20.17 0.66 -10.04
C LYS A 318 18.97 1.08 -9.18
N ASN A 319 18.42 0.17 -8.38
CA ASN A 319 17.32 0.51 -7.47
C ASN A 319 17.81 1.49 -6.37
N ILE A 320 16.97 2.43 -5.97
CA ILE A 320 17.19 3.26 -4.77
C ILE A 320 16.72 2.45 -3.57
N ILE A 321 17.66 1.82 -2.87
CA ILE A 321 17.36 0.90 -1.76
C ILE A 321 17.61 1.58 -0.41
N VAL A 322 18.75 2.27 -0.29
CA VAL A 322 19.15 2.95 0.94
C VAL A 322 19.24 4.45 0.69
N THR A 323 18.59 5.21 1.54
CA THR A 323 18.70 6.67 1.61
C THR A 323 19.40 7.07 2.89
N MET A 324 20.17 8.15 2.82
CA MET A 324 20.81 8.76 3.98
C MET A 324 20.07 10.04 4.34
N ASP A 325 19.58 10.12 5.58
CA ASP A 325 19.08 11.33 6.20
C ASP A 325 20.21 11.94 7.04
N PHE A 326 20.64 13.16 6.75
CA PHE A 326 21.70 13.81 7.49
C PHE A 326 21.48 15.31 7.68
N ALA A 327 22.09 15.87 8.73
CA ALA A 327 22.18 17.30 8.95
C ALA A 327 23.62 17.67 9.34
N PRO A 328 24.25 18.67 8.67
CA PRO A 328 25.62 19.10 8.99
C PRO A 328 25.80 19.54 10.44
N SER A 329 24.76 20.12 11.04
CA SER A 329 24.72 20.51 12.45
C SER A 329 23.30 20.37 12.99
N LYS A 330 23.12 19.58 14.05
CA LYS A 330 21.84 19.40 14.75
C LYS A 330 21.33 20.72 15.34
N ALA A 331 22.21 21.52 15.95
CA ALA A 331 21.87 22.83 16.48
C ALA A 331 21.50 23.86 15.39
N GLY A 332 21.91 23.61 14.14
CA GLY A 332 21.57 24.44 12.99
C GLY A 332 20.17 24.22 12.40
N LEU A 333 19.45 23.18 12.84
CA LEU A 333 18.12 22.84 12.32
C LEU A 333 17.07 23.89 12.70
N ARG A 334 16.20 24.25 11.75
CA ARG A 334 15.10 25.20 11.98
C ARG A 334 13.81 24.72 11.34
N ASP A 335 12.72 24.76 12.08
CA ASP A 335 11.40 24.41 11.57
C ASP A 335 10.84 25.54 10.70
N VAL A 336 10.76 25.29 9.39
CA VAL A 336 10.23 26.22 8.39
C VAL A 336 8.97 25.64 7.75
N ALA A 337 8.07 26.49 7.26
CA ALA A 337 6.92 26.03 6.50
C ALA A 337 7.37 25.45 5.15
N ALA A 338 6.75 24.34 4.71
CA ALA A 338 7.01 23.76 3.40
C ALA A 338 6.57 24.72 2.28
N ALA A 339 7.42 24.87 1.25
CA ALA A 339 7.13 25.69 0.08
C ALA A 339 5.95 25.12 -0.73
N SER A 340 5.06 25.97 -1.23
CA SER A 340 3.94 25.55 -2.08
C SER A 340 3.35 26.68 -2.93
N LYS A 341 2.51 26.29 -3.90
CA LYS A 341 1.71 27.20 -4.71
C LYS A 341 0.61 27.87 -3.87
N PRO A 342 0.48 29.20 -3.94
CA PRO A 342 -0.64 29.90 -3.33
C PRO A 342 -1.96 29.52 -4.03
N PHE A 343 -3.07 29.74 -3.35
CA PHE A 343 -4.40 29.54 -3.92
C PHE A 343 -4.67 30.53 -5.05
N THR A 344 -5.27 30.04 -6.13
CA THR A 344 -5.84 30.89 -7.18
C THR A 344 -7.18 31.46 -6.72
N ALA A 345 -7.60 32.61 -7.27
CA ALA A 345 -8.89 33.22 -6.94
C ALA A 345 -10.08 32.28 -7.23
N ALA A 346 -9.98 31.44 -8.26
CA ALA A 346 -10.99 30.43 -8.58
C ALA A 346 -11.05 29.32 -7.51
N GLN A 347 -9.89 28.84 -7.05
CA GLN A 347 -9.81 27.87 -5.96
C GLN A 347 -10.36 28.45 -4.67
N GLU A 348 -9.99 29.67 -4.30
CA GLU A 348 -10.52 30.34 -3.12
C GLU A 348 -12.04 30.50 -3.19
N LYS A 349 -12.60 30.93 -4.33
CA LYS A 349 -14.05 31.03 -4.54
C LYS A 349 -14.74 29.68 -4.38
N ASN A 350 -14.17 28.61 -4.93
CA ASN A 350 -14.71 27.26 -4.82
C ASN A 350 -14.64 26.73 -3.38
N LEU A 351 -13.55 27.01 -2.67
CA LEU A 351 -13.40 26.67 -1.25
C LEU A 351 -14.41 27.43 -0.39
N ARG A 352 -14.58 28.72 -0.64
CA ARG A 352 -15.58 29.55 0.05
C ARG A 352 -16.99 29.02 -0.20
N ARG A 353 -17.31 28.63 -1.44
CA ARG A 353 -18.60 27.99 -1.77
C ARG A 353 -18.81 26.68 -1.01
N ALA A 354 -17.81 25.80 -1.00
CA ALA A 354 -17.87 24.52 -0.27
C ALA A 354 -17.99 24.74 1.25
N PHE A 355 -17.37 25.80 1.78
CA PHE A 355 -17.48 26.20 3.18
C PHE A 355 -18.91 26.70 3.50
N THR A 356 -19.50 27.57 2.67
CA THR A 356 -20.84 28.11 2.91
C THR A 356 -21.94 27.07 2.69
N SER A 357 -21.85 26.21 1.66
CA SER A 357 -22.90 25.23 1.35
C SER A 357 -23.09 24.17 2.45
N ALA A 358 -22.08 23.98 3.30
CA ALA A 358 -22.12 23.03 4.40
C ALA A 358 -22.48 23.68 5.76
N ASP A 359 -22.60 25.01 5.86
CA ASP A 359 -23.07 25.71 7.07
C ASP A 359 -24.60 25.74 7.14
N HIS A 360 -25.20 24.59 7.50
CA HIS A 360 -26.66 24.46 7.65
C HIS A 360 -27.23 25.30 8.82
N GLY A 361 -26.38 25.93 9.65
CA GLY A 361 -26.78 26.72 10.80
C GLY A 361 -26.60 28.23 10.64
N ASN A 362 -25.98 28.69 9.54
CA ASN A 362 -25.62 30.10 9.33
C ASN A 362 -24.78 30.67 10.50
N THR A 363 -24.01 29.80 11.15
CA THR A 363 -23.23 30.12 12.36
C THR A 363 -21.95 30.87 12.03
N GLY A 364 -21.53 30.86 10.77
CA GLY A 364 -20.34 31.58 10.28
C GLY A 364 -19.01 30.90 10.61
N GLY A 365 -19.00 29.74 11.28
CA GLY A 365 -17.79 29.04 11.71
C GLY A 365 -17.90 27.51 11.70
N ILE A 366 -16.74 26.84 11.75
CA ILE A 366 -16.59 25.37 11.78
C ILE A 366 -16.12 24.94 13.17
N SER A 367 -16.73 23.91 13.74
CA SER A 367 -16.28 23.33 15.02
C SER A 367 -14.89 22.67 14.91
N VAL A 368 -14.15 22.57 16.03
CA VAL A 368 -12.82 21.90 16.07
C VAL A 368 -12.89 20.44 15.56
N THR A 369 -13.99 19.76 15.83
CA THR A 369 -14.23 18.38 15.35
C THR A 369 -14.42 18.31 13.85
N GLU A 370 -15.18 19.25 13.26
CA GLU A 370 -15.34 19.31 11.81
C GLU A 370 -14.05 19.66 11.11
N ILE A 371 -13.26 20.61 11.63
CA ILE A 371 -11.98 20.94 10.99
C ILE A 371 -10.98 19.79 11.08
N LYS A 372 -11.02 18.97 12.15
CA LYS A 372 -10.19 17.76 12.25
C LYS A 372 -10.55 16.77 11.14
N GLU A 373 -11.82 16.52 10.90
CA GLU A 373 -12.27 15.64 9.79
C GLU A 373 -11.95 16.24 8.42
N VAL A 374 -12.09 17.55 8.25
CA VAL A 374 -11.68 18.26 7.04
C VAL A 374 -10.19 18.05 6.79
N LEU A 375 -9.34 18.30 7.79
CA LEU A 375 -7.89 18.17 7.66
C LEU A 375 -7.46 16.72 7.43
N ARG A 376 -8.13 15.73 8.05
CA ARG A 376 -7.98 14.31 7.69
C ARG A 376 -8.32 14.07 6.22
N ALA A 377 -9.42 14.65 5.72
CA ALA A 377 -9.79 14.53 4.31
C ALA A 377 -8.75 15.19 3.38
N VAL A 378 -8.02 16.19 3.88
CA VAL A 378 -6.86 16.82 3.20
C VAL A 378 -5.56 16.03 3.41
N ASP A 379 -5.60 14.86 4.04
CA ASP A 379 -4.44 14.03 4.40
C ASP A 379 -3.40 14.76 5.27
N VAL A 380 -3.88 15.65 6.12
CA VAL A 380 -3.08 16.17 7.23
C VAL A 380 -3.17 15.13 8.34
N ASP A 381 -2.02 14.69 8.84
CA ASP A 381 -1.96 13.84 10.01
C ASP A 381 -2.31 14.67 11.25
N VAL A 382 -3.56 14.55 11.69
CA VAL A 382 -4.11 15.28 12.82
C VAL A 382 -4.35 14.37 14.02
N ASP A 383 -3.86 13.14 13.96
CA ASP A 383 -3.99 12.13 14.99
C ASP A 383 -2.70 12.03 15.81
N GLY A 384 -2.84 11.58 17.06
CA GLY A 384 -1.73 11.52 18.00
C GLY A 384 -1.35 12.86 18.64
N GLU A 385 -0.25 12.84 19.41
CA GLU A 385 0.18 13.96 20.25
C GLU A 385 0.47 15.24 19.46
N ASP A 386 0.97 15.12 18.23
CA ASP A 386 1.33 16.28 17.40
C ASP A 386 0.09 16.99 16.86
N GLY A 387 -0.95 16.23 16.47
CA GLY A 387 -2.25 16.80 16.11
C GLY A 387 -2.93 17.50 17.28
N ASP A 388 -2.83 16.93 18.49
CA ASP A 388 -3.41 17.52 19.70
C ASP A 388 -2.67 18.80 20.14
N LYS A 389 -1.33 18.82 20.05
CA LYS A 389 -0.53 20.05 20.27
C LYS A 389 -0.94 21.14 19.29
N PHE A 390 -1.11 20.77 18.03
CA PHE A 390 -1.50 21.71 16.99
C PHE A 390 -2.88 22.35 17.26
N PHE A 391 -3.90 21.56 17.58
CA PHE A 391 -5.23 22.12 17.84
C PHE A 391 -5.27 22.97 19.12
N LYS A 392 -4.41 22.68 20.10
CA LYS A 392 -4.21 23.57 21.25
C LYS A 392 -3.61 24.90 20.81
N GLU A 393 -2.58 24.90 19.96
CA GLU A 393 -1.97 26.13 19.44
C GLU A 393 -2.93 26.97 18.57
N ILE A 394 -3.79 26.32 17.77
CA ILE A 394 -4.85 27.02 17.04
C ILE A 394 -5.85 27.66 17.99
N ASN A 395 -6.39 26.88 18.95
CA ASN A 395 -7.42 27.37 19.87
C ASN A 395 -6.90 28.53 20.73
N LEU A 396 -5.59 28.60 20.97
CA LEU A 396 -4.93 29.71 21.66
C LEU A 396 -4.76 30.97 20.79
N ASN A 397 -4.71 30.83 19.45
CA ASN A 397 -4.53 31.94 18.51
C ASN A 397 -5.85 32.48 17.94
N THR A 398 -6.95 31.71 18.00
CA THR A 398 -8.28 32.23 17.66
C THR A 398 -8.71 33.22 18.73
N SER A 399 -8.90 34.48 18.35
CA SER A 399 -9.34 35.57 19.24
C SER A 399 -10.75 35.35 19.83
N SER A 400 -11.45 34.34 19.32
CA SER A 400 -12.80 33.95 19.69
C SER A 400 -12.73 32.70 20.56
N ASN A 401 -12.99 32.85 21.86
CA ASN A 401 -13.10 31.75 22.82
C ASN A 401 -14.34 30.85 22.57
N SER A 402 -14.89 30.82 21.34
CA SER A 402 -16.13 30.15 20.96
C SER A 402 -15.94 28.73 20.42
N GLY A 403 -14.69 28.26 20.24
CA GLY A 403 -14.41 26.91 19.73
C GLY A 403 -14.81 26.71 18.26
N THR A 404 -14.95 27.79 17.50
CA THR A 404 -15.33 27.79 16.07
C THR A 404 -14.31 28.55 15.24
N ILE A 405 -13.96 28.02 14.07
CA ILE A 405 -12.97 28.58 13.14
C ILE A 405 -13.68 29.13 11.91
N THR A 406 -13.43 30.39 11.58
CA THR A 406 -13.99 31.07 10.40
C THR A 406 -13.32 30.64 9.10
N PHE A 407 -13.91 30.97 7.95
CA PHE A 407 -13.31 30.65 6.65
C PHE A 407 -11.93 31.31 6.48
N ASP A 408 -11.79 32.57 6.87
CA ASP A 408 -10.55 33.31 6.67
C ASP A 408 -9.44 32.77 7.60
N GLU A 409 -9.78 32.32 8.82
CA GLU A 409 -8.87 31.59 9.69
C GLU A 409 -8.48 30.23 9.09
N MET A 410 -9.43 29.42 8.61
CA MET A 410 -9.14 28.15 7.92
C MET A 410 -8.23 28.37 6.70
N MET A 411 -8.50 29.41 5.90
CA MET A 411 -7.70 29.77 4.74
C MET A 411 -6.28 30.17 5.16
N ASN A 412 -6.14 30.94 6.24
CA ASN A 412 -4.85 31.26 6.81
C ASN A 412 -4.12 30.00 7.31
N LEU A 413 -4.80 29.05 7.94
CA LEU A 413 -4.19 27.78 8.39
C LEU A 413 -3.69 26.92 7.23
N LEU A 414 -4.51 26.77 6.18
CA LEU A 414 -4.16 26.02 4.97
C LEU A 414 -3.03 26.72 4.18
N THR A 415 -2.99 28.05 4.20
CA THR A 415 -1.98 28.86 3.51
C THR A 415 -0.66 28.89 4.27
N GLN A 416 -0.70 29.12 5.59
CA GLN A 416 0.46 29.16 6.48
C GLN A 416 1.05 27.78 6.72
N ARG A 417 0.30 26.70 6.42
CA ARG A 417 0.74 25.30 6.48
C ARG A 417 1.38 24.97 7.82
N LEU A 418 0.76 25.42 8.90
CA LEU A 418 1.28 25.18 10.24
C LEU A 418 1.52 23.68 10.52
N TYR A 419 0.83 22.78 9.79
CA TYR A 419 1.00 21.33 9.81
C TYR A 419 2.18 20.76 9.00
N TYR A 420 2.62 21.45 7.95
CA TYR A 420 3.65 20.94 7.04
C TYR A 420 4.96 21.67 7.30
N ARG A 421 5.50 21.48 8.50
CA ARG A 421 6.82 22.00 8.86
C ARG A 421 7.88 21.02 8.36
N ILE A 422 8.98 21.59 7.87
CA ILE A 422 10.18 20.86 7.47
C ILE A 422 11.36 21.44 8.24
N GLN A 423 12.36 20.61 8.50
CA GLN A 423 13.60 21.03 9.14
C GLN A 423 14.58 21.53 8.08
N ALA A 424 14.75 22.85 7.98
CA ALA A 424 15.78 23.47 7.18
C ALA A 424 17.16 23.10 7.73
N GLY A 425 18.07 22.68 6.86
CA GLY A 425 19.40 22.18 7.22
C GLY A 425 19.49 20.65 7.35
N ARG A 426 18.37 19.93 7.19
CA ARG A 426 18.33 18.48 7.01
C ARG A 426 18.21 18.12 5.54
N TYR A 427 18.92 17.08 5.12
CA TYR A 427 19.02 16.64 3.74
C TYR A 427 18.86 15.12 3.65
N TYR A 428 18.28 14.67 2.52
CA TYR A 428 18.16 13.26 2.19
C TYR A 428 18.95 12.98 0.91
N VAL A 429 19.63 11.84 0.85
CA VAL A 429 20.47 11.44 -0.28
C VAL A 429 20.17 10.01 -0.69
N ALA A 430 19.90 9.77 -1.97
CA ALA A 430 19.92 8.42 -2.53
C ALA A 430 21.38 7.96 -2.69
N LEU A 431 21.75 6.89 -1.98
CA LEU A 431 23.09 6.33 -2.02
C LEU A 431 23.16 5.12 -2.95
N SER A 432 24.37 4.85 -3.46
CA SER A 432 24.70 3.52 -3.96
C SER A 432 24.82 2.52 -2.79
N LEU A 433 24.58 1.22 -3.04
CA LEU A 433 24.73 0.21 -1.99
C LEU A 433 26.15 0.16 -1.40
N PHE A 434 27.17 0.39 -2.24
CA PHE A 434 28.56 0.46 -1.81
C PHE A 434 28.80 1.62 -0.83
N GLU A 435 28.25 2.80 -1.12
CA GLU A 435 28.32 3.93 -0.18
C GLU A 435 27.54 3.68 1.10
N ALA A 436 26.37 3.05 0.99
CA ALA A 436 25.56 2.70 2.15
C ALA A 436 26.30 1.73 3.08
N GLU A 437 26.99 0.73 2.52
CA GLU A 437 27.85 -0.20 3.27
C GLU A 437 28.99 0.54 3.99
N CYS A 438 29.72 1.40 3.28
CA CYS A 438 30.79 2.21 3.88
C CYS A 438 30.28 3.15 4.97
N MET A 439 29.15 3.83 4.74
CA MET A 439 28.53 4.71 5.74
C MET A 439 28.05 3.93 6.96
N ARG A 440 27.53 2.71 6.77
CA ARG A 440 27.14 1.82 7.86
C ARG A 440 28.33 1.42 8.71
N ALA A 441 29.46 1.05 8.10
CA ALA A 441 30.69 0.76 8.82
C ALA A 441 31.18 1.96 9.66
N VAL A 442 31.09 3.17 9.10
CA VAL A 442 31.42 4.41 9.82
C VAL A 442 30.48 4.64 11.01
N LEU A 443 29.17 4.46 10.84
CA LEU A 443 28.19 4.59 11.92
C LEU A 443 28.45 3.60 13.05
N HIS A 444 28.80 2.36 12.72
CA HIS A 444 29.16 1.35 13.71
C HIS A 444 30.48 1.66 14.42
N GLN A 445 31.49 2.11 13.69
CA GLN A 445 32.78 2.52 14.28
C GLN A 445 32.64 3.75 15.18
N SER A 446 31.67 4.62 14.89
CA SER A 446 31.34 5.80 15.70
C SER A 446 30.24 5.53 16.74
N SER A 447 29.90 4.27 17.02
CA SER A 447 28.90 3.95 18.04
C SER A 447 29.30 4.54 19.41
N GLY A 448 28.41 5.35 19.98
CA GLY A 448 28.64 6.04 21.25
C GLY A 448 29.48 7.32 21.18
N ILE A 449 29.94 7.75 20.00
CA ILE A 449 30.67 9.00 19.78
C ILE A 449 30.14 9.78 18.57
N PRO A 450 30.39 11.10 18.46
CA PRO A 450 29.99 11.86 17.28
C PRO A 450 30.60 11.29 15.98
N ILE A 451 29.80 11.18 14.93
CA ILE A 451 30.23 10.68 13.60
C ILE A 451 31.36 11.53 13.00
N VAL A 452 31.38 12.83 13.30
CA VAL A 452 32.48 13.75 12.99
C VAL A 452 32.95 14.38 14.29
N SER A 453 34.21 14.12 14.65
CA SER A 453 34.79 14.61 15.91
C SER A 453 34.68 16.14 16.04
N GLY A 454 34.16 16.60 17.18
CA GLY A 454 34.00 18.03 17.48
C GLY A 454 32.88 18.74 16.71
N ARG A 455 32.01 17.99 16.02
CA ARG A 455 30.84 18.53 15.31
C ARG A 455 29.59 17.77 15.75
N ASP A 456 28.44 18.46 15.75
CA ASP A 456 27.13 17.90 16.06
C ASP A 456 26.40 17.41 14.79
N THR A 457 27.17 16.88 13.84
CA THR A 457 26.66 16.30 12.60
C THR A 457 25.90 15.03 12.93
N ILE A 458 24.70 14.90 12.39
CA ILE A 458 23.87 13.70 12.56
C ILE A 458 23.62 13.06 11.20
N ALA A 459 23.59 11.74 11.17
CA ALA A 459 23.28 10.97 9.98
C ALA A 459 22.58 9.66 10.34
N ALA A 460 21.70 9.20 9.46
CA ALA A 460 21.00 7.92 9.56
C ALA A 460 20.85 7.29 8.19
N LEU A 461 20.92 5.96 8.15
CA LEU A 461 20.64 5.15 6.96
C LEU A 461 19.26 4.53 7.10
N ARG A 462 18.46 4.63 6.04
CA ARG A 462 17.07 4.16 6.01
C ARG A 462 16.81 3.37 4.73
N THR A 463 16.00 2.34 4.83
CA THR A 463 15.29 1.75 3.69
C THR A 463 13.88 2.33 3.61
N GLU A 464 13.03 1.84 2.70
CA GLU A 464 11.66 2.33 2.52
C GLU A 464 10.86 2.43 3.84
N ARG A 465 11.05 1.45 4.74
CA ARG A 465 10.23 1.31 5.96
C ARG A 465 11.04 1.24 7.25
N THR A 466 12.36 1.11 7.16
CA THR A 466 13.18 0.71 8.31
C THR A 466 14.37 1.63 8.45
N LEU A 467 14.56 2.16 9.65
CA LEU A 467 15.82 2.78 10.06
C LEU A 467 16.85 1.67 10.25
N LEU A 468 17.93 1.70 9.47
CA LEU A 468 19.00 0.71 9.55
C LEU A 468 19.94 1.03 10.71
N ASP A 469 20.56 2.20 10.66
CA ASP A 469 21.56 2.66 11.63
C ASP A 469 21.52 4.19 11.72
N ALA A 470 21.95 4.74 12.85
CA ALA A 470 21.98 6.18 13.07
C ALA A 470 23.18 6.57 13.93
N SER A 471 23.64 7.81 13.76
CA SER A 471 24.67 8.41 14.60
C SER A 471 24.13 8.69 16.00
N ILE A 472 25.03 8.92 16.96
CA ILE A 472 24.64 9.45 18.26
C ILE A 472 23.83 10.74 18.10
N ASP A 473 22.87 10.95 19.00
CA ASP A 473 22.00 12.12 19.05
C ASP A 473 21.11 12.37 17.83
N TYR A 474 21.05 11.42 16.88
CA TYR A 474 20.12 11.48 15.76
C TYR A 474 18.68 11.48 16.29
N ALA A 475 17.89 12.46 15.82
CA ALA A 475 16.45 12.47 15.97
C ALA A 475 15.83 12.42 14.57
N PRO A 476 14.76 11.63 14.36
CA PRO A 476 14.04 11.62 13.08
C PRO A 476 13.46 13.01 12.79
N ALA A 477 13.32 13.32 11.49
CA ALA A 477 12.57 14.50 11.08
C ALA A 477 11.08 14.36 11.44
N GLN A 478 10.34 15.46 11.35
CA GLN A 478 8.88 15.39 11.40
C GLN A 478 8.34 14.49 10.30
N SER A 479 7.25 13.77 10.59
CA SER A 479 6.68 12.72 9.74
C SER A 479 6.46 13.19 8.29
N TYR A 480 6.06 14.45 8.09
CA TYR A 480 5.84 15.02 6.77
C TYR A 480 7.10 15.05 5.90
N GLN A 481 8.23 15.55 6.42
CA GLN A 481 9.47 15.68 5.63
C GLN A 481 10.04 14.29 5.28
N ASP A 482 10.06 13.38 6.26
CA ASP A 482 10.56 12.01 6.07
C ASP A 482 9.70 11.26 5.04
N GLN A 483 8.37 11.24 5.21
CA GLN A 483 7.47 10.55 4.27
C GLN A 483 7.49 11.17 2.87
N THR A 484 7.61 12.50 2.76
CA THR A 484 7.72 13.18 1.46
C THR A 484 9.01 12.76 0.76
N SER A 485 10.13 12.74 1.47
CA SER A 485 11.41 12.30 0.91
C SER A 485 11.35 10.88 0.39
N MET A 486 10.76 9.97 1.18
CA MET A 486 10.63 8.56 0.83
C MET A 486 9.78 8.38 -0.42
N THR A 487 8.63 9.03 -0.45
CA THR A 487 7.69 8.97 -1.57
C THR A 487 8.34 9.51 -2.86
N CYS A 488 9.11 10.59 -2.78
CA CYS A 488 9.85 11.12 -3.92
C CYS A 488 10.91 10.13 -4.42
N TYR A 489 11.66 9.46 -3.53
CA TYR A 489 12.63 8.46 -3.96
C TYR A 489 11.97 7.22 -4.55
N ARG A 490 10.81 6.76 -4.05
CA ARG A 490 10.00 5.71 -4.70
C ARG A 490 9.57 6.12 -6.11
N PHE A 491 9.26 7.40 -6.32
CA PHE A 491 8.91 7.92 -7.66
C PHE A 491 10.11 7.92 -8.61
N ILE A 492 11.28 8.38 -8.15
CA ILE A 492 12.54 8.31 -8.91
C ILE A 492 12.96 6.84 -9.14
N ASP A 493 12.68 5.98 -8.17
CA ASP A 493 12.82 4.54 -8.28
C ASP A 493 11.66 3.89 -9.04
N SER A 494 10.85 4.63 -9.80
CA SER A 494 9.80 4.08 -10.68
C SER A 494 8.85 3.06 -10.03
N SER A 495 8.53 3.18 -8.75
CA SER A 495 7.47 2.40 -8.11
C SER A 495 6.11 2.78 -8.70
N LEU A 496 5.16 1.84 -8.77
CA LEU A 496 3.80 2.06 -9.31
C LEU A 496 2.70 2.07 -8.26
N ASN A 497 2.94 1.35 -7.15
CA ASN A 497 1.94 1.12 -6.11
C ASN A 497 2.12 2.16 -5.00
N TYR A 498 1.13 3.03 -4.84
CA TYR A 498 1.12 4.07 -3.82
C TYR A 498 -0.17 4.02 -3.03
N GLN A 499 -0.04 4.23 -1.72
CA GLN A 499 -1.17 4.50 -0.87
C GLN A 499 -1.74 5.91 -1.12
N PRO A 500 -3.03 6.17 -0.85
CA PRO A 500 -3.64 7.48 -1.05
C PRO A 500 -2.85 8.62 -0.39
N ARG A 501 -2.40 8.45 0.86
CA ARG A 501 -1.59 9.44 1.58
C ARG A 501 -0.28 9.75 0.84
N GLU A 502 0.42 8.72 0.37
CA GLU A 502 1.70 8.88 -0.35
C GLU A 502 1.49 9.63 -1.67
N LEU A 503 0.42 9.34 -2.43
CA LEU A 503 0.11 10.07 -3.66
C LEU A 503 -0.06 11.57 -3.42
N ASN A 504 -0.63 11.95 -2.28
CA ASN A 504 -0.82 13.35 -1.93
C ASN A 504 0.48 14.04 -1.53
N LEU A 505 1.35 13.36 -0.76
CA LEU A 505 2.70 13.85 -0.48
C LEU A 505 3.49 14.04 -1.77
N LEU A 506 3.39 13.07 -2.69
CA LEU A 506 4.04 13.14 -3.99
C LEU A 506 3.51 14.29 -4.85
N LEU A 507 2.18 14.44 -4.93
CA LEU A 507 1.53 15.51 -5.67
C LEU A 507 1.99 16.88 -5.15
N ARG A 508 2.04 17.07 -3.83
CA ARG A 508 2.56 18.29 -3.18
C ARG A 508 4.02 18.56 -3.53
N ALA A 509 4.86 17.53 -3.49
CA ALA A 509 6.27 17.67 -3.81
C ALA A 509 6.51 18.00 -5.29
N LEU A 510 5.66 17.52 -6.19
CA LEU A 510 5.83 17.66 -7.65
C LEU A 510 4.97 18.76 -8.29
N GLN A 511 4.11 19.45 -7.52
CA GLN A 511 3.11 20.40 -8.03
C GLN A 511 3.68 21.55 -8.87
N ASN A 512 4.96 21.89 -8.68
CA ASN A 512 5.66 22.91 -9.46
C ASN A 512 6.04 22.46 -10.88
N ASN A 513 5.81 21.20 -11.22
CA ASN A 513 6.02 20.65 -12.53
C ASN A 513 4.69 20.43 -13.25
N ASP A 514 4.69 20.57 -14.57
CA ASP A 514 3.51 20.25 -15.37
C ASP A 514 3.22 18.75 -15.38
N CYS A 515 1.94 18.41 -15.46
CA CYS A 515 1.42 17.04 -15.49
C CYS A 515 2.11 16.16 -16.56
N GLU A 516 2.19 16.66 -17.79
CA GLU A 516 2.84 15.99 -18.91
C GLU A 516 4.34 15.76 -18.63
N LYS A 517 5.01 16.76 -18.05
CA LYS A 517 6.42 16.68 -17.69
C LYS A 517 6.69 15.59 -16.63
N ARG A 518 5.81 15.46 -15.64
CA ARG A 518 5.88 14.38 -14.62
C ARG A 518 5.76 13.00 -15.27
N TYR A 519 4.81 12.83 -16.19
CA TYR A 519 4.58 11.58 -16.89
C TYR A 519 5.78 11.19 -17.75
N ASN A 520 6.23 12.10 -18.61
CA ASN A 520 7.37 11.88 -19.49
C ASN A 520 8.63 11.55 -18.69
N TYR A 521 8.87 12.27 -17.59
CA TYR A 521 10.01 12.01 -16.71
C TYR A 521 9.96 10.59 -16.12
N PHE A 522 8.81 10.19 -15.58
CA PHE A 522 8.65 8.87 -14.97
C PHE A 522 8.87 7.75 -15.98
N VAL A 523 8.28 7.86 -17.17
CA VAL A 523 8.43 6.88 -18.25
C VAL A 523 9.89 6.82 -18.72
N GLU A 524 10.55 7.96 -18.93
CA GLU A 524 11.96 7.98 -19.34
C GLU A 524 12.86 7.30 -18.31
N VAL A 525 12.71 7.61 -17.02
CA VAL A 525 13.48 6.98 -15.94
C VAL A 525 13.20 5.47 -15.89
N ARG A 526 11.92 5.07 -15.96
CA ARG A 526 11.51 3.65 -15.92
C ARG A 526 12.10 2.83 -17.08
N THR A 527 12.19 3.40 -18.28
CA THR A 527 12.78 2.71 -19.44
C THR A 527 14.28 2.43 -19.31
N ASN A 528 14.96 3.05 -18.33
CA ASN A 528 16.36 2.79 -18.02
C ASN A 528 16.53 1.77 -16.88
N ARG A 529 15.46 1.08 -16.44
CA ARG A 529 15.49 0.03 -15.41
C ARG A 529 15.15 -1.35 -16.02
N ARG A 530 15.56 -2.43 -15.35
CA ARG A 530 15.16 -3.81 -15.68
C ARG A 530 13.84 -4.10 -14.98
N ARG A 531 12.73 -3.68 -15.58
CA ARG A 531 11.38 -3.89 -15.06
C ARG A 531 10.40 -3.97 -16.21
N LYS A 532 9.32 -4.72 -16.02
CA LYS A 532 8.16 -4.71 -16.93
C LYS A 532 7.68 -3.29 -17.18
N GLN A 533 7.60 -2.89 -18.44
CA GLN A 533 7.21 -1.53 -18.84
C GLN A 533 5.68 -1.41 -18.81
N LYS A 534 5.13 -1.33 -17.59
CA LYS A 534 3.71 -1.01 -17.37
C LYS A 534 3.48 0.49 -17.50
N ASP A 535 2.43 0.87 -18.22
CA ASP A 535 1.98 2.25 -18.32
C ASP A 535 1.52 2.76 -16.93
N PRO A 536 2.15 3.81 -16.38
CA PRO A 536 1.78 4.31 -15.06
C PRO A 536 0.37 4.91 -15.02
N ALA A 537 -0.25 5.24 -16.15
CA ALA A 537 -1.65 5.67 -16.22
C ALA A 537 -2.64 4.55 -15.80
N THR A 538 -2.23 3.28 -15.91
CA THR A 538 -3.03 2.11 -15.48
C THR A 538 -2.85 1.76 -13.99
N SER A 539 -2.10 2.57 -13.25
CA SER A 539 -1.75 2.32 -11.84
C SER A 539 -2.34 3.37 -10.90
N SER A 540 -2.17 3.17 -9.59
CA SER A 540 -2.50 4.17 -8.57
C SER A 540 -1.81 5.52 -8.78
N LEU A 541 -0.66 5.53 -9.48
CA LEU A 541 0.12 6.74 -9.73
C LEU A 541 -0.52 7.69 -10.76
N SER A 542 -1.53 7.23 -11.51
CA SER A 542 -2.20 8.00 -12.58
C SER A 542 -2.62 9.41 -12.14
N LYS A 543 -3.10 9.54 -10.89
CA LYS A 543 -3.52 10.82 -10.27
C LYS A 543 -2.44 11.90 -10.34
N VAL A 544 -1.16 11.54 -10.15
CA VAL A 544 -0.05 12.50 -10.15
C VAL A 544 0.18 13.13 -11.53
N PHE A 545 -0.26 12.45 -12.60
CA PHE A 545 -0.10 12.90 -13.99
C PHE A 545 -1.32 13.63 -14.55
N ILE A 546 -2.46 13.62 -13.86
CA ILE A 546 -3.67 14.33 -14.30
C ILE A 546 -4.03 15.48 -13.36
N THR A 547 -3.65 15.40 -12.08
CA THR A 547 -3.95 16.42 -11.08
C THR A 547 -2.84 17.48 -11.05
N ALA A 548 -3.20 18.73 -11.34
CA ALA A 548 -2.25 19.84 -11.45
C ALA A 548 -1.59 20.20 -10.11
N ASP A 549 -2.40 20.35 -9.06
CA ASP A 549 -1.96 20.75 -7.73
C ASP A 549 -2.76 20.06 -6.62
N GLU A 550 -2.31 20.22 -5.38
CA GLU A 550 -3.00 19.67 -4.21
C GLU A 550 -4.38 20.29 -3.97
N HIS A 551 -4.60 21.51 -4.48
CA HIS A 551 -5.80 22.29 -4.27
C HIS A 551 -6.96 21.84 -5.15
N HIS A 552 -6.67 21.15 -6.26
CA HIS A 552 -7.66 20.67 -7.22
C HIS A 552 -8.70 19.72 -6.60
N LEU A 553 -8.28 18.89 -5.62
CA LEU A 553 -9.16 17.97 -4.90
C LEU A 553 -9.60 18.51 -3.53
N LEU A 554 -9.14 19.69 -3.14
CA LEU A 554 -9.33 20.24 -1.81
C LEU A 554 -10.80 20.58 -1.54
N SER A 555 -11.51 21.14 -2.53
CA SER A 555 -12.94 21.45 -2.41
C SER A 555 -13.78 20.19 -2.16
N TYR A 556 -13.52 19.12 -2.92
CA TYR A 556 -14.17 17.81 -2.75
C TYR A 556 -13.87 17.21 -1.36
N ARG A 557 -12.62 17.31 -0.91
CA ARG A 557 -12.19 16.78 0.39
C ARG A 557 -12.81 17.52 1.56
N ILE A 558 -12.87 18.85 1.48
CA ILE A 558 -13.55 19.66 2.50
C ILE A 558 -15.03 19.27 2.56
N ALA A 559 -15.71 19.16 1.41
CA ALA A 559 -17.09 18.73 1.37
C ALA A 559 -17.27 17.33 1.99
N SER A 560 -16.43 16.36 1.60
CA SER A 560 -16.46 15.00 2.13
C SER A 560 -16.17 14.93 3.63
N GLY A 561 -15.16 15.65 4.12
CA GLY A 561 -14.81 15.72 5.54
C GLY A 561 -15.94 16.32 6.38
N ARG A 562 -16.62 17.35 5.89
CA ARG A 562 -17.78 17.93 6.59
C ARG A 562 -19.00 17.02 6.56
N ILE A 563 -19.30 16.35 5.44
CA ILE A 563 -20.35 15.32 5.39
C ILE A 563 -20.04 14.24 6.42
N THR A 564 -18.80 13.78 6.49
CA THR A 564 -18.37 12.77 7.47
C THR A 564 -18.56 13.26 8.91
N ALA A 565 -18.21 14.51 9.20
CA ALA A 565 -18.44 15.11 10.52
C ALA A 565 -19.93 15.21 10.88
N LEU A 566 -20.80 15.54 9.90
CA LEU A 566 -22.25 15.57 10.07
C LEU A 566 -22.86 14.18 10.29
N LEU A 567 -22.32 13.16 9.63
CA LEU A 567 -22.74 11.77 9.85
C LEU A 567 -22.38 11.32 11.26
N LYS A 568 -21.13 11.58 11.68
CA LYS A 568 -20.65 11.28 13.03
C LYS A 568 -21.44 12.01 14.13
N SER A 569 -21.78 13.29 13.93
CA SER A 569 -22.58 14.05 14.90
C SER A 569 -24.01 13.52 15.05
N ARG A 570 -24.51 12.82 14.01
CA ARG A 570 -25.80 12.11 14.03
C ARG A 570 -25.70 10.65 14.50
N GLY A 571 -24.51 10.20 14.90
CA GLY A 571 -24.27 8.84 15.40
C GLY A 571 -24.23 7.76 14.32
N MET A 572 -23.96 8.13 13.06
CA MET A 572 -23.77 7.22 11.93
C MET A 572 -22.30 6.89 11.68
#